data_AF-A0A1S4FWI2-F1
#
_entry.id   AF-A0A1S4FWI2-F1
#
_cell.length_a   1.000
_cell.length_b   1.000
_cell.length_c   1.000
_cell.angle_alpha   90.00
_cell.angle_beta   90.00
_cell.angle_gamma   90.00
#
_symmetry.space_group_name_H-M   'P 1'
#
loop_
_entity.id
_entity.type
_entity.pdbx_description
1 polymer ?
#
loop_
_entity_poly.entity_id
_entity_poly.type
_entity_poly.pdbx_seq_one_letter_code
_entity_poly.pdbx_strand_id
1 'polypeptide(L)'
;MISRLSVSSVFSSRTPQLQTIWRTVATSTEATPKEPKKKASTRLKDDPAQQGVTSARLARDLEEYFGPRQYGKIVDTFPSALLKRTQTAERFYFAAPQRAKALAKWITNGLEPDRLLVEVNPGMGLLTKELLKKTDNLMLYETEEGFESELNKLLVPENRKVQLRFADFNNYWRHSYVDSLDQGGRVEKLLEGLPRGTRWKDEEVNFRLFSVIGSLQFFKSLINSVANQKGLFGLGRCEMVLAVPPLFYVHLTCRKDAGYKLYRSSSVLFQIFFEHEFIAKIPRKDFLPWPSIHSAKGRNQTQYRRLGLVGTDELYLMRVVPRRDLFDYCLPDNLRLLAFFVTQNMVSRKNRVIPALERWIPFSGARLILNQNYTAPSKPVTGENPSDSPTFQHTSSPLRENDFPERITIFTEFGELTPSQILTIFNEFISWPEFQQSPFLQSMEQHYHKQVYGGRVDSTRMAMGGKLAGSTGVVSGEEALEDDEEHLLGVGSDETDPKDAERTRT
;
A
#
# COMPACT_ATOMS: atom_id res chain seq x y z
N MET A 1 13.21 21.90 -70.95
CA MET A 1 13.43 23.27 -70.41
C MET A 1 13.24 23.15 -68.90
N ILE A 2 14.25 23.28 -68.03
CA ILE A 2 15.12 24.46 -67.79
C ILE A 2 14.23 25.65 -67.38
N SER A 3 14.32 26.26 -66.18
CA SER A 3 15.35 26.15 -65.11
C SER A 3 14.83 26.62 -63.73
N ARG A 4 15.56 26.23 -62.68
CA ARG A 4 15.59 26.95 -61.38
C ARG A 4 16.06 28.40 -61.56
N LEU A 5 15.74 29.27 -60.63
CA LEU A 5 16.70 30.28 -60.12
C LEU A 5 16.35 30.66 -58.67
N SER A 6 17.38 30.82 -57.85
CA SER A 6 17.31 31.30 -56.47
C SER A 6 18.26 32.49 -56.32
N VAL A 7 17.92 33.51 -55.53
CA VAL A 7 18.91 34.48 -55.06
C VAL A 7 18.69 34.83 -53.58
N SER A 8 19.76 34.61 -52.83
CA SER A 8 20.23 35.21 -51.57
C SER A 8 20.13 36.76 -51.50
N SER A 9 20.35 37.50 -50.40
CA SER A 9 20.46 37.26 -48.95
C SER A 9 20.68 38.60 -48.20
N VAL A 10 20.71 38.57 -46.85
CA VAL A 10 21.53 39.43 -45.95
C VAL A 10 21.08 40.88 -45.60
N PHE A 11 20.71 41.04 -44.31
CA PHE A 11 20.92 42.15 -43.34
C PHE A 11 20.77 43.64 -43.72
N SER A 12 20.03 44.41 -42.89
CA SER A 12 20.64 45.40 -41.95
C SER A 12 19.65 46.20 -41.06
N SER A 13 19.76 45.99 -39.74
CA SER A 13 19.71 46.99 -38.64
C SER A 13 18.50 47.91 -38.33
N ARG A 14 18.34 48.11 -37.00
CA ARG A 14 17.81 49.27 -36.24
C ARG A 14 16.30 49.50 -36.10
N THR A 15 15.89 49.46 -34.83
CA THR A 15 14.69 50.05 -34.21
C THR A 15 14.67 51.59 -34.35
N PRO A 16 13.50 52.21 -34.15
CA PRO A 16 13.30 52.91 -32.87
C PRO A 16 11.92 52.67 -32.20
N GLN A 17 11.79 53.22 -31.00
CA GLN A 17 10.70 53.06 -30.04
C GLN A 17 9.44 53.88 -30.41
N LEU A 18 8.29 53.51 -29.85
CA LEU A 18 7.40 54.48 -29.19
C LEU A 18 6.72 53.85 -27.97
N GLN A 19 6.87 54.49 -26.81
CA GLN A 19 6.09 54.26 -25.59
C GLN A 19 4.71 54.95 -25.76
N THR A 20 3.65 54.69 -25.02
CA THR A 20 3.46 54.97 -23.57
C THR A 20 2.04 54.47 -23.21
N ILE A 21 1.80 53.83 -22.07
CA ILE A 21 1.14 54.30 -20.81
C ILE A 21 0.84 52.93 -20.12
N TRP A 22 1.16 52.62 -18.85
CA TRP A 22 0.68 53.20 -17.59
C TRP A 22 1.76 53.15 -16.48
N ARG A 23 1.83 54.21 -15.66
CA ARG A 23 2.28 54.22 -14.24
C ARG A 23 1.06 54.74 -13.43
N THR A 24 0.86 54.55 -12.14
CA THR A 24 1.71 54.44 -10.92
C THR A 24 0.82 53.74 -9.85
N VAL A 25 1.21 53.26 -8.65
CA VAL A 25 2.36 53.50 -7.75
C VAL A 25 2.70 52.20 -7.00
N ALA A 26 3.99 51.98 -6.70
CA ALA A 26 4.43 51.17 -5.56
C ALA A 26 5.76 51.75 -5.04
N THR A 27 5.80 52.14 -3.76
CA THR A 27 6.96 52.80 -3.14
C THR A 27 8.04 51.80 -2.73
N SER A 28 9.30 52.25 -2.81
CA SER A 28 10.50 51.48 -2.51
C SER A 28 10.73 51.29 -1.01
N THR A 29 11.11 50.07 -0.62
CA THR A 29 12.08 49.82 0.46
C THR A 29 13.12 48.83 -0.04
N GLU A 30 14.38 49.28 -0.07
CA GLU A 30 15.50 48.45 -0.54
C GLU A 30 15.87 47.41 0.53
N ALA A 31 15.93 46.13 0.14
CA ALA A 31 16.44 45.07 0.98
C ALA A 31 17.92 44.82 0.66
N THR A 32 18.79 44.98 1.66
CA THR A 32 20.23 44.69 1.53
C THR A 32 20.48 43.19 1.32
N PRO A 33 21.52 42.79 0.55
CA PRO A 33 21.82 41.38 0.34
C PRO A 33 22.38 40.78 1.63
N LYS A 34 21.66 39.83 2.22
CA LYS A 34 22.19 39.00 3.32
C LYS A 34 22.99 37.83 2.75
N GLU A 35 24.25 37.72 3.17
CA GLU A 35 25.09 36.56 2.86
C GLU A 35 24.42 35.24 3.29
N PRO A 36 24.66 34.13 2.56
CA PRO A 36 24.12 32.83 2.92
C PRO A 36 24.77 32.31 4.20
N LYS A 37 24.04 32.39 5.32
CA LYS A 37 24.42 31.69 6.56
C LYS A 37 24.59 30.20 6.28
N LYS A 38 25.82 29.70 6.35
CA LYS A 38 26.14 28.27 6.32
C LYS A 38 25.31 27.57 7.40
N LYS A 39 24.33 26.74 7.01
CA LYS A 39 23.69 25.80 7.93
C LYS A 39 24.76 24.83 8.42
N ALA A 40 25.13 24.93 9.69
CA ALA A 40 26.02 23.96 10.31
C ALA A 40 25.35 22.58 10.25
N SER A 41 25.98 21.64 9.55
CA SER A 41 25.55 20.24 9.55
C SER A 41 25.87 19.63 10.90
N THR A 42 24.92 19.69 11.83
CA THR A 42 24.90 18.84 13.03
C THR A 42 24.64 17.39 12.63
N ARG A 43 25.69 16.75 12.05
CA ARG A 43 25.84 15.31 12.16
C ARG A 43 26.01 15.02 13.64
N LEU A 44 24.97 14.50 14.27
CA LEU A 44 25.13 13.73 15.49
C LEU A 44 26.10 12.59 15.15
N LYS A 45 27.34 12.69 15.62
CA LYS A 45 28.22 11.54 15.69
C LYS A 45 27.70 10.71 16.86
N ASP A 46 27.07 9.58 16.55
CA ASP A 46 26.75 8.60 17.58
C ASP A 46 28.04 8.20 18.30
N ASP A 47 28.04 8.37 19.62
CA ASP A 47 29.21 8.10 20.46
C ASP A 47 29.43 6.57 20.53
N PRO A 48 30.62 6.04 20.17
CA PRO A 48 30.87 4.59 20.18
C PRO A 48 30.55 3.91 21.52
N ALA A 49 30.68 4.62 22.64
CA ALA A 49 30.31 4.13 23.96
C ALA A 49 28.81 3.82 24.09
N GLN A 50 27.94 4.61 23.46
CA GLN A 50 26.48 4.41 23.49
C GLN A 50 26.03 3.25 22.57
N GLN A 51 26.74 3.03 21.47
CA GLN A 51 26.50 1.87 20.59
C GLN A 51 26.87 0.54 21.27
N GLY A 52 27.92 0.51 22.09
CA GLY A 52 28.29 -0.68 22.89
C GLY A 52 27.29 -1.03 23.99
N VAL A 53 26.74 -0.04 24.69
CA VAL A 53 25.73 -0.26 25.74
C VAL A 53 24.37 -0.71 25.17
N THR A 54 23.97 -0.16 24.01
CA THR A 54 22.70 -0.53 23.38
C THR A 54 22.71 -1.93 22.76
N SER A 55 23.84 -2.38 22.21
CA SER A 55 23.98 -3.76 21.71
C SER A 55 24.01 -4.79 22.84
N ALA A 56 24.75 -4.54 23.92
CA ALA A 56 24.78 -5.41 25.10
C ALA A 56 23.39 -5.56 25.77
N ARG A 57 22.61 -4.48 25.81
CA ARG A 57 21.22 -4.53 26.29
C ARG A 57 20.34 -5.39 25.39
N LEU A 58 20.43 -5.22 24.06
CA LEU A 58 19.65 -6.00 23.11
C LEU A 58 19.99 -7.49 23.16
N ALA A 59 21.27 -7.84 23.28
CA ALA A 59 21.73 -9.21 23.49
C ALA A 59 21.04 -9.87 24.69
N ARG A 60 21.03 -9.18 25.84
CA ARG A 60 20.34 -9.63 27.05
C ARG A 60 18.82 -9.72 26.87
N ASP A 61 18.19 -8.71 26.26
CA ASP A 61 16.74 -8.72 25.98
C ASP A 61 16.34 -9.92 25.08
N LEU A 62 17.19 -10.30 24.11
CA LEU A 62 17.01 -11.46 23.22
C LEU A 62 17.19 -12.78 23.98
N GLU A 63 18.23 -12.89 24.81
CA GLU A 63 18.50 -14.08 25.62
C GLU A 63 17.38 -14.34 26.64
N GLU A 64 16.85 -13.28 27.27
CA GLU A 64 15.71 -13.35 28.19
C GLU A 64 14.44 -13.87 27.49
N TYR A 65 14.17 -13.42 26.26
CA TYR A 65 12.94 -13.79 25.53
C TYR A 65 12.99 -15.18 24.87
N PHE A 66 14.12 -15.54 24.27
CA PHE A 66 14.28 -16.81 23.54
C PHE A 66 14.86 -17.93 24.40
N GLY A 67 15.51 -17.59 25.52
CA GLY A 67 16.30 -18.51 26.34
C GLY A 67 17.69 -18.79 25.73
N PRO A 68 18.69 -19.15 26.58
CA PRO A 68 20.10 -19.20 26.19
C PRO A 68 20.39 -20.13 25.00
N ARG A 69 19.72 -21.29 24.93
CA ARG A 69 19.93 -22.28 23.85
C ARG A 69 19.46 -21.79 22.48
N GLN A 70 18.36 -21.03 22.44
CA GLN A 70 17.84 -20.51 21.17
C GLN A 70 18.52 -19.20 20.81
N TYR A 71 18.87 -18.37 21.80
CA TYR A 71 19.68 -17.18 21.62
C TYR A 71 21.05 -17.49 20.99
N GLY A 72 21.77 -18.52 21.48
CA GLY A 72 23.02 -18.96 20.85
C GLY A 72 22.86 -19.25 19.36
N LYS A 73 21.86 -20.08 18.99
CA LYS A 73 21.54 -20.37 17.58
C LYS A 73 21.18 -19.12 16.78
N ILE A 74 20.48 -18.16 17.37
CA ILE A 74 20.16 -16.88 16.72
C ILE A 74 21.46 -16.13 16.41
N VAL A 75 22.37 -16.00 17.38
CA VAL A 75 23.67 -15.32 17.19
C VAL A 75 24.55 -16.03 16.16
N ASP A 76 24.58 -17.37 16.19
CA ASP A 76 25.39 -18.18 15.27
C ASP A 76 24.87 -18.17 13.82
N THR A 77 23.55 -17.99 13.61
CA THR A 77 22.91 -18.14 12.29
C THR A 77 22.51 -16.82 11.63
N PHE A 78 22.05 -15.83 12.42
CA PHE A 78 21.49 -14.60 11.84
C PHE A 78 22.60 -13.62 11.44
N PRO A 79 22.54 -13.06 10.20
CA PRO A 79 23.33 -11.89 9.84
C PRO A 79 23.25 -10.78 10.90
N SER A 80 24.39 -10.24 11.29
CA SER A 80 24.49 -9.24 12.38
C SER A 80 23.71 -7.94 12.13
N ALA A 81 23.29 -7.68 10.90
CA ALA A 81 22.36 -6.61 10.54
C ALA A 81 20.93 -6.85 11.09
N LEU A 82 20.46 -8.09 11.10
CA LEU A 82 19.14 -8.50 11.61
C LEU A 82 19.11 -8.60 13.14
N LEU A 83 20.27 -8.68 13.78
CA LEU A 83 20.45 -8.67 15.24
C LEU A 83 20.53 -7.25 15.82
N LYS A 84 20.18 -6.22 15.04
CA LYS A 84 20.08 -4.82 15.48
C LYS A 84 18.63 -4.39 15.54
N ARG A 85 18.31 -3.46 16.45
CA ARG A 85 16.99 -2.81 16.46
C ARG A 85 16.87 -1.88 15.27
N THR A 86 15.82 -2.03 14.46
CA THR A 86 15.56 -1.17 13.29
C THR A 86 14.35 -0.26 13.49
N GLN A 87 14.33 0.90 12.83
CA GLN A 87 13.13 1.76 12.80
C GLN A 87 12.11 1.25 11.76
N THR A 88 12.59 0.73 10.63
CA THR A 88 11.78 0.17 9.54
C THR A 88 12.23 -1.26 9.25
N ALA A 89 11.27 -2.19 9.18
CA ALA A 89 11.50 -3.59 8.86
C ALA A 89 10.58 -3.98 7.70
N GLU A 90 11.15 -4.30 6.54
CA GLU A 90 10.42 -4.84 5.38
C GLU A 90 10.49 -6.38 5.33
N ARG A 91 11.52 -6.94 5.96
CA ARG A 91 11.80 -8.38 6.08
C ARG A 91 11.69 -8.78 7.54
N PHE A 92 11.09 -9.94 7.79
CA PHE A 92 10.86 -10.48 9.12
C PHE A 92 11.14 -11.98 9.09
N TYR A 93 11.91 -12.47 10.06
CA TYR A 93 12.34 -13.86 10.14
C TYR A 93 11.89 -14.46 11.46
N PHE A 94 11.22 -15.61 11.40
CA PHE A 94 10.65 -16.25 12.57
C PHE A 94 11.73 -16.95 13.42
N ALA A 95 11.79 -16.61 14.71
CA ALA A 95 12.87 -17.00 15.63
C ALA A 95 12.39 -17.79 16.87
N ALA A 96 11.07 -18.00 17.05
CA ALA A 96 10.47 -18.58 18.25
C ALA A 96 10.05 -20.06 18.09
N PRO A 97 10.94 -21.06 18.32
CA PRO A 97 10.63 -22.48 18.08
C PRO A 97 9.38 -22.98 18.81
N GLN A 98 9.12 -22.47 20.03
CA GLN A 98 7.95 -22.81 20.85
C GLN A 98 6.60 -22.51 20.19
N ARG A 99 6.55 -21.56 19.23
CA ARG A 99 5.32 -21.17 18.52
C ARG A 99 5.28 -21.64 17.07
N ALA A 100 6.37 -22.21 16.54
CA ALA A 100 6.47 -22.74 15.17
C ALA A 100 5.32 -23.70 14.83
N LYS A 101 5.02 -24.66 15.72
CA LYS A 101 3.97 -25.67 15.53
C LYS A 101 2.56 -25.08 15.47
N ALA A 102 2.29 -24.02 16.23
CA ALA A 102 1.01 -23.32 16.22
C ALA A 102 0.85 -22.49 14.94
N LEU A 103 1.89 -21.77 14.54
CA LEU A 103 1.91 -20.99 13.31
C LEU A 103 1.76 -21.88 12.07
N ALA A 104 2.51 -22.98 11.99
CA ALA A 104 2.34 -23.99 10.95
C ALA A 104 0.91 -24.55 10.89
N LYS A 105 0.28 -24.84 12.04
CA LYS A 105 -1.12 -25.30 12.09
C LYS A 105 -2.08 -24.28 11.47
N TRP A 106 -1.93 -22.98 11.75
CA TRP A 106 -2.78 -21.94 11.15
C TRP A 106 -2.56 -21.82 9.64
N ILE A 107 -1.30 -21.83 9.18
CA ILE A 107 -0.94 -21.72 7.76
C ILE A 107 -1.47 -22.91 6.95
N THR A 108 -1.38 -24.13 7.48
CA THR A 108 -1.82 -25.36 6.79
C THR A 108 -3.27 -25.74 7.08
N ASN A 109 -4.06 -24.89 7.75
CA ASN A 109 -5.46 -25.18 8.06
C ASN A 109 -6.30 -25.20 6.78
N GLY A 110 -6.90 -26.33 6.42
CA GLY A 110 -7.61 -26.48 5.14
C GLY A 110 -6.70 -26.26 3.92
N LEU A 111 -5.43 -26.69 4.00
CA LEU A 111 -4.55 -26.78 2.84
C LEU A 111 -4.69 -28.19 2.25
N GLU A 112 -5.02 -28.30 0.96
CA GLU A 112 -5.07 -29.60 0.28
C GLU A 112 -3.66 -30.24 0.21
N PRO A 113 -3.52 -31.58 0.32
CA PRO A 113 -2.21 -32.22 0.49
C PRO A 113 -1.21 -31.95 -0.64
N ASP A 114 -1.69 -31.88 -1.88
CA ASP A 114 -0.91 -31.64 -3.09
C ASP A 114 -0.72 -30.14 -3.40
N ARG A 115 -1.41 -29.25 -2.68
CA ARG A 115 -1.36 -27.80 -2.91
C ARG A 115 0.02 -27.25 -2.60
N LEU A 116 0.59 -26.53 -3.57
CA LEU A 116 1.82 -25.78 -3.32
C LEU A 116 1.61 -24.79 -2.18
N LEU A 117 2.43 -24.89 -1.14
CA LEU A 117 2.62 -23.86 -0.14
C LEU A 117 3.87 -23.03 -0.50
N VAL A 118 3.78 -21.72 -0.37
CA VAL A 118 4.90 -20.79 -0.53
C VAL A 118 5.22 -20.18 0.83
N GLU A 119 6.47 -20.25 1.29
CA GLU A 119 6.96 -19.60 2.51
C GLU A 119 7.97 -18.51 2.11
N VAL A 120 7.71 -17.27 2.51
CA VAL A 120 8.57 -16.11 2.24
C VAL A 120 9.37 -15.76 3.49
N ASN A 121 10.68 -15.54 3.32
CA ASN A 121 11.68 -15.25 4.36
C ASN A 121 11.74 -16.34 5.46
N PRO A 122 11.97 -17.63 5.12
CA PRO A 122 12.03 -18.73 6.09
C PRO A 122 13.19 -18.61 7.11
N GLY A 123 14.25 -17.87 6.79
CA GLY A 123 15.41 -17.65 7.68
C GLY A 123 16.09 -18.96 8.08
N MET A 124 16.32 -19.17 9.37
CA MET A 124 16.88 -20.44 9.92
C MET A 124 15.93 -21.67 9.82
N GLY A 125 14.82 -21.54 9.07
CA GLY A 125 13.91 -22.62 8.73
C GLY A 125 13.13 -23.22 9.91
N LEU A 126 12.90 -22.46 10.99
CA LEU A 126 12.14 -22.95 12.16
C LEU A 126 10.69 -23.29 11.81
N LEU A 127 10.04 -22.43 11.01
CA LEU A 127 8.69 -22.64 10.56
C LEU A 127 8.66 -23.71 9.45
N THR A 128 9.55 -23.61 8.47
CA THR A 128 9.83 -24.64 7.45
C THR A 128 9.90 -26.06 8.03
N LYS A 129 10.63 -26.26 9.14
CA LYS A 129 10.73 -27.56 9.85
C LYS A 129 9.39 -28.13 10.29
N GLU A 130 8.40 -27.30 10.64
CA GLU A 130 7.05 -27.74 11.00
C GLU A 130 6.13 -27.85 9.77
N LEU A 131 6.30 -27.00 8.75
CA LEU A 131 5.57 -27.09 7.48
C LEU A 131 5.90 -28.38 6.70
N LEU A 132 7.17 -28.80 6.71
CA LEU A 132 7.66 -30.06 6.12
C LEU A 132 7.13 -31.35 6.81
N LYS A 133 6.32 -31.20 7.87
CA LYS A 133 5.55 -32.29 8.52
C LYS A 133 4.08 -32.29 8.10
N LYS A 134 3.67 -31.36 7.23
CA LYS A 134 2.29 -31.09 6.83
C LYS A 134 2.07 -31.13 5.32
N THR A 135 3.07 -30.75 4.54
CA THR A 135 3.10 -30.86 3.08
C THR A 135 4.50 -31.25 2.61
N ASP A 136 4.57 -31.91 1.46
CA ASP A 136 5.79 -32.22 0.71
C ASP A 136 6.00 -31.29 -0.50
N ASN A 137 5.06 -30.39 -0.78
CA ASN A 137 5.06 -29.46 -1.91
C ASN A 137 5.22 -28.01 -1.43
N LEU A 138 6.46 -27.53 -1.40
CA LEU A 138 6.84 -26.27 -0.75
C LEU A 138 7.77 -25.44 -1.66
N MET A 139 7.53 -24.14 -1.74
CA MET A 139 8.45 -23.19 -2.39
C MET A 139 8.89 -22.14 -1.38
N LEU A 140 10.20 -21.97 -1.25
CA LEU A 140 10.85 -21.05 -0.32
C LEU A 140 11.40 -19.85 -1.10
N TYR A 141 10.99 -18.65 -0.72
CA TYR A 141 11.61 -17.40 -1.15
C TYR A 141 12.42 -16.83 0.01
N GLU A 142 13.73 -16.99 -0.03
CA GLU A 142 14.65 -16.37 0.92
C GLU A 142 15.27 -15.11 0.30
N THR A 143 15.59 -14.10 1.11
CA THR A 143 16.25 -12.88 0.62
C THR A 143 17.71 -12.80 1.07
N GLU A 144 18.08 -13.42 2.19
CA GLU A 144 19.43 -13.37 2.75
C GLU A 144 20.15 -14.71 2.52
N GLU A 145 21.11 -14.72 1.60
CA GLU A 145 21.94 -15.89 1.24
C GLU A 145 22.63 -16.55 2.45
N GLY A 146 22.87 -15.80 3.53
CA GLY A 146 23.43 -16.33 4.78
C GLY A 146 22.62 -17.47 5.43
N PHE A 147 21.34 -17.62 5.10
CA PHE A 147 20.50 -18.73 5.57
C PHE A 147 20.57 -19.99 4.70
N GLU A 148 21.20 -19.94 3.51
CA GLU A 148 21.23 -21.04 2.55
C GLU A 148 21.69 -22.37 3.15
N SER A 149 22.78 -22.34 3.92
CA SER A 149 23.36 -23.54 4.54
C SER A 149 22.39 -24.22 5.53
N GLU A 150 21.62 -23.45 6.30
CA GLU A 150 20.62 -24.01 7.21
C GLU A 150 19.38 -24.50 6.48
N LEU A 151 18.93 -23.81 5.43
CA LEU A 151 17.78 -24.21 4.63
C LEU A 151 18.07 -25.50 3.87
N ASN A 152 19.20 -25.60 3.17
CA ASN A 152 19.57 -26.78 2.38
C ASN A 152 19.67 -28.06 3.24
N LYS A 153 20.06 -27.97 4.53
CA LYS A 153 20.02 -29.11 5.48
C LYS A 153 18.62 -29.69 5.70
N LEU A 154 17.56 -28.95 5.39
CA LEU A 154 16.15 -29.38 5.54
C LEU A 154 15.60 -30.03 4.26
N LEU A 155 16.25 -29.78 3.13
CA LEU A 155 15.81 -30.18 1.78
C LEU A 155 16.36 -31.55 1.36
N VAL A 156 17.27 -32.13 2.14
CA VAL A 156 18.01 -33.36 1.84
C VAL A 156 17.17 -34.62 1.53
N PRO A 157 15.91 -34.82 2.00
CA PRO A 157 15.14 -36.01 1.62
C PRO A 157 14.67 -36.00 0.16
N GLU A 158 15.16 -36.95 -0.65
CA GLU A 158 14.90 -37.09 -2.09
C GLU A 158 13.41 -37.14 -2.50
N ASN A 159 12.52 -37.52 -1.58
CA ASN A 159 11.08 -37.70 -1.84
C ASN A 159 10.24 -36.41 -1.71
N ARG A 160 10.84 -35.22 -1.57
CA ARG A 160 10.09 -33.96 -1.35
C ARG A 160 10.19 -33.01 -2.54
N LYS A 161 9.06 -32.39 -2.91
CA LYS A 161 8.99 -31.34 -3.93
C LYS A 161 9.23 -29.98 -3.29
N VAL A 162 10.46 -29.74 -2.81
CA VAL A 162 10.84 -28.43 -2.25
C VAL A 162 11.74 -27.65 -3.20
N GLN A 163 11.37 -26.40 -3.48
CA GLN A 163 12.19 -25.45 -4.24
C GLN A 163 12.67 -24.33 -3.31
N LEU A 164 13.95 -23.98 -3.37
CA LEU A 164 14.52 -22.80 -2.72
C LEU A 164 14.93 -21.76 -3.77
N ARG A 165 14.60 -20.50 -3.52
CA ARG A 165 14.88 -19.37 -4.40
C ARG A 165 15.35 -18.17 -3.60
N PHE A 166 16.38 -17.49 -4.11
CA PHE A 166 16.88 -16.25 -3.54
C PHE A 166 16.28 -15.04 -4.28
N ALA A 167 15.22 -14.46 -3.72
CA ALA A 167 14.52 -13.28 -4.24
C ALA A 167 13.61 -12.60 -3.20
N ASP A 168 13.57 -11.27 -3.20
CA ASP A 168 12.77 -10.46 -2.26
C ASP A 168 11.29 -10.36 -2.69
N PHE A 169 10.51 -11.40 -2.36
CA PHE A 169 9.08 -11.43 -2.69
C PHE A 169 8.28 -10.31 -1.99
N ASN A 170 8.68 -9.87 -0.80
CA ASN A 170 7.96 -8.80 -0.08
C ASN A 170 8.10 -7.44 -0.76
N ASN A 171 9.23 -7.18 -1.42
CA ASN A 171 9.44 -6.01 -2.27
C ASN A 171 8.94 -6.19 -3.71
N TYR A 172 7.98 -7.09 -3.96
CA TYR A 172 7.24 -7.25 -5.23
C TYR A 172 6.81 -5.90 -5.86
N TRP A 173 6.39 -4.94 -5.03
CA TRP A 173 5.99 -3.60 -5.49
C TRP A 173 7.16 -2.82 -6.12
N ARG A 174 8.38 -2.94 -5.58
CA ARG A 174 9.59 -2.32 -6.14
C ARG A 174 9.95 -2.96 -7.46
N HIS A 175 9.87 -4.30 -7.54
CA HIS A 175 10.08 -5.00 -8.81
C HIS A 175 9.09 -4.54 -9.88
N SER A 176 7.80 -4.44 -9.52
CA SER A 176 6.75 -3.94 -10.42
C SER A 176 6.99 -2.49 -10.88
N TYR A 177 7.46 -1.62 -9.98
CA TYR A 177 7.78 -0.23 -10.30
C TYR A 177 9.01 -0.10 -11.18
N VAL A 178 10.12 -0.78 -10.86
CA VAL A 178 11.33 -0.69 -11.69
C VAL A 178 11.08 -1.29 -13.08
N ASP A 179 10.34 -2.41 -13.16
CA ASP A 179 9.95 -3.02 -14.44
C ASP A 179 9.06 -2.09 -15.30
N SER A 180 8.27 -1.18 -14.73
CA SER A 180 7.55 -0.18 -15.55
C SER A 180 8.46 0.92 -16.10
N LEU A 181 9.54 1.28 -15.38
CA LEU A 181 10.53 2.26 -15.84
C LEU A 181 11.40 1.74 -17.00
N ASP A 182 11.89 0.51 -16.87
CA ASP A 182 12.92 -0.07 -17.75
C ASP A 182 12.45 -1.25 -18.63
N GLN A 183 11.19 -1.67 -18.51
CA GLN A 183 10.61 -2.83 -19.22
C GLN A 183 11.31 -4.16 -18.86
N GLY A 184 11.85 -4.26 -17.65
CA GLY A 184 12.44 -5.47 -17.09
C GLY A 184 11.43 -6.60 -16.82
N GLY A 185 11.96 -7.80 -16.61
CA GLY A 185 11.20 -9.02 -16.28
C GLY A 185 11.40 -9.49 -14.85
N ARG A 186 11.62 -8.60 -13.87
CA ARG A 186 11.91 -8.99 -12.48
C ARG A 186 10.69 -9.63 -11.82
N VAL A 187 9.50 -9.10 -12.07
CA VAL A 187 8.22 -9.69 -11.61
C VAL A 187 7.97 -11.04 -12.27
N GLU A 188 8.26 -11.18 -13.57
CA GLU A 188 8.10 -12.48 -14.26
C GLU A 188 9.04 -13.54 -13.67
N LYS A 189 10.33 -13.22 -13.48
CA LYS A 189 11.31 -14.09 -12.84
C LYS A 189 10.95 -14.43 -11.39
N LEU A 190 10.43 -13.46 -10.63
CA LEU A 190 9.97 -13.68 -9.25
C LEU A 190 8.81 -14.69 -9.21
N LEU A 191 7.91 -14.65 -10.19
CA LEU A 191 6.71 -15.49 -10.28
C LEU A 191 6.88 -16.80 -11.06
N GLU A 192 8.05 -17.01 -11.67
CA GLU A 192 8.37 -18.22 -12.45
C GLU A 192 8.09 -19.50 -11.66
N GLY A 193 7.53 -20.53 -12.28
CA GLY A 193 7.27 -21.83 -11.62
C GLY A 193 6.16 -21.84 -10.55
N LEU A 194 5.53 -20.70 -10.23
CA LEU A 194 4.26 -20.70 -9.50
C LEU A 194 3.12 -21.22 -10.42
N PRO A 195 2.17 -22.01 -9.89
CA PRO A 195 1.06 -22.54 -10.69
C PRO A 195 0.21 -21.43 -11.32
N ARG A 196 -0.06 -21.57 -12.62
CA ARG A 196 -0.96 -20.70 -13.38
C ARG A 196 -2.34 -21.34 -13.51
N GLY A 197 -3.36 -20.55 -13.20
CA GLY A 197 -4.75 -20.85 -13.49
C GLY A 197 -5.12 -20.49 -14.93
N THR A 198 -6.15 -21.15 -15.43
CA THR A 198 -6.78 -20.97 -16.74
C THR A 198 -8.04 -20.08 -16.67
N ARG A 199 -8.76 -20.06 -15.54
CA ARG A 199 -10.09 -19.42 -15.39
C ARG A 199 -10.41 -19.00 -13.96
N TRP A 200 -10.56 -17.70 -13.74
CA TRP A 200 -10.80 -17.08 -12.43
C TRP A 200 -11.95 -17.69 -11.59
N LYS A 201 -13.13 -17.88 -12.21
CA LYS A 201 -14.36 -18.29 -11.52
C LYS A 201 -14.45 -19.81 -11.32
N ASP A 202 -13.89 -20.59 -12.23
CA ASP A 202 -14.00 -22.05 -12.22
C ASP A 202 -12.96 -22.70 -11.28
N GLU A 203 -11.89 -21.98 -10.91
CA GLU A 203 -10.71 -22.55 -10.23
C GLU A 203 -10.64 -22.35 -8.71
N GLU A 204 -10.20 -23.39 -8.01
CA GLU A 204 -10.10 -23.49 -6.55
C GLU A 204 -8.77 -22.99 -5.99
N VAL A 205 -8.47 -21.70 -6.19
CA VAL A 205 -7.12 -21.10 -5.98
C VAL A 205 -6.01 -21.89 -6.69
N ASN A 206 -4.77 -21.41 -6.65
CA ASN A 206 -3.65 -22.03 -7.37
C ASN A 206 -2.60 -22.57 -6.39
N PHE A 207 -2.20 -21.74 -5.43
CA PHE A 207 -1.28 -22.05 -4.34
C PHE A 207 -1.66 -21.24 -3.10
N ARG A 208 -1.13 -21.63 -1.94
CA ARG A 208 -1.20 -20.83 -0.72
C ARG A 208 0.16 -20.17 -0.47
N LEU A 209 0.18 -18.93 -0.02
CA LEU A 209 1.39 -18.19 0.34
C LEU A 209 1.33 -17.74 1.80
N PHE A 210 2.43 -17.92 2.53
CA PHE A 210 2.66 -17.33 3.84
C PHE A 210 3.77 -16.28 3.77
N SER A 211 3.52 -15.10 4.32
CA SER A 211 4.53 -14.06 4.53
C SER A 211 4.19 -13.15 5.71
N VAL A 212 5.19 -12.43 6.19
CA VAL A 212 5.06 -11.32 7.14
C VAL A 212 5.29 -10.01 6.40
N ILE A 213 4.30 -9.10 6.37
CA ILE A 213 4.31 -7.92 5.50
C ILE A 213 4.54 -6.63 6.32
N GLY A 214 5.59 -5.89 5.94
CA GLY A 214 6.03 -4.64 6.59
C GLY A 214 5.62 -3.34 5.90
N SER A 215 4.94 -3.38 4.74
CA SER A 215 4.55 -2.20 3.98
C SER A 215 3.13 -2.31 3.43
N LEU A 216 2.38 -1.19 3.44
CA LEU A 216 1.08 -1.08 2.76
C LEU A 216 1.20 -1.08 1.23
N GLN A 217 2.37 -0.72 0.69
CA GLN A 217 2.64 -0.72 -0.75
C GLN A 217 2.59 -2.13 -1.35
N PHE A 218 2.83 -3.18 -0.55
CA PHE A 218 2.54 -4.56 -0.94
C PHE A 218 1.05 -4.73 -1.30
N PHE A 219 0.13 -4.29 -0.44
CA PHE A 219 -1.31 -4.39 -0.69
C PHE A 219 -1.79 -3.50 -1.85
N LYS A 220 -1.22 -2.30 -2.02
CA LYS A 220 -1.44 -1.48 -3.23
C LYS A 220 -1.01 -2.23 -4.50
N SER A 221 0.12 -2.95 -4.47
CA SER A 221 0.56 -3.77 -5.61
C SER A 221 -0.32 -5.01 -5.87
N LEU A 222 -0.94 -5.60 -4.83
CA LEU A 222 -1.95 -6.65 -4.96
C LEU A 222 -3.23 -6.12 -5.63
N ILE A 223 -3.74 -4.96 -5.19
CA ILE A 223 -4.87 -4.26 -5.80
C ILE A 223 -4.59 -3.96 -7.28
N ASN A 224 -3.41 -3.41 -7.59
CA ASN A 224 -2.99 -3.14 -8.96
C ASN A 224 -2.83 -4.42 -9.80
N SER A 225 -2.41 -5.53 -9.21
CA SER A 225 -2.27 -6.82 -9.88
C SER A 225 -3.64 -7.39 -10.30
N VAL A 226 -4.67 -7.29 -9.45
CA VAL A 226 -6.06 -7.61 -9.81
C VAL A 226 -6.58 -6.64 -10.88
N ALA A 227 -6.48 -5.33 -10.63
CA ALA A 227 -7.03 -4.31 -11.53
C ALA A 227 -6.44 -4.36 -12.95
N ASN A 228 -5.17 -4.74 -13.08
CA ASN A 228 -4.50 -4.85 -14.38
C ASN A 228 -4.53 -6.25 -15.00
N GLN A 229 -4.96 -7.28 -14.24
CA GLN A 229 -4.85 -8.70 -14.58
C GLN A 229 -3.42 -9.12 -14.97
N LYS A 230 -2.43 -8.66 -14.18
CA LYS A 230 -1.00 -8.85 -14.43
C LYS A 230 -0.25 -9.18 -13.13
N GLY A 231 0.92 -9.81 -13.26
CA GLY A 231 1.74 -10.18 -12.11
C GLY A 231 1.07 -11.29 -11.29
N LEU A 232 1.08 -11.18 -9.96
CA LEU A 232 0.65 -12.26 -9.05
C LEU A 232 -0.75 -12.82 -9.39
N PHE A 233 -1.75 -11.96 -9.56
CA PHE A 233 -3.11 -12.37 -9.94
C PHE A 233 -3.32 -12.48 -11.45
N GLY A 234 -2.31 -12.13 -12.26
CA GLY A 234 -2.21 -12.60 -13.64
C GLY A 234 -1.91 -14.09 -13.74
N LEU A 235 -1.45 -14.73 -12.66
CA LEU A 235 -1.37 -16.20 -12.56
C LEU A 235 -2.73 -16.83 -12.19
N GLY A 236 -3.79 -16.06 -11.94
CA GLY A 236 -5.05 -16.54 -11.36
C GLY A 236 -5.15 -16.31 -9.85
N ARG A 237 -6.10 -16.96 -9.18
CA ARG A 237 -6.38 -16.72 -7.75
C ARG A 237 -5.38 -17.48 -6.87
N CYS A 238 -4.72 -16.83 -5.93
CA CYS A 238 -3.95 -17.48 -4.87
C CYS A 238 -4.47 -17.10 -3.50
N GLU A 239 -4.28 -17.97 -2.51
CA GLU A 239 -4.62 -17.68 -1.12
C GLU A 239 -3.38 -17.19 -0.37
N MET A 240 -3.54 -16.16 0.45
CA MET A 240 -2.45 -15.61 1.25
C MET A 240 -2.82 -15.66 2.73
N VAL A 241 -1.94 -16.22 3.54
CA VAL A 241 -1.97 -16.15 5.00
C VAL A 241 -0.89 -15.16 5.41
N LEU A 242 -1.27 -13.94 5.79
CA LEU A 242 -0.34 -12.84 5.99
C LEU A 242 -0.28 -12.43 7.46
N ALA A 243 0.92 -12.30 8.01
CA ALA A 243 1.14 -11.65 9.29
C ALA A 243 1.42 -10.15 9.08
N VAL A 244 0.60 -9.29 9.66
CA VAL A 244 0.66 -7.83 9.44
C VAL A 244 0.64 -7.04 10.77
N PRO A 245 1.24 -5.85 10.82
CA PRO A 245 0.96 -4.87 11.88
C PRO A 245 -0.55 -4.59 12.00
N PRO A 246 -1.11 -4.47 13.22
CA PRO A 246 -2.54 -4.27 13.42
C PRO A 246 -3.13 -3.09 12.64
N LEU A 247 -2.40 -1.96 12.52
CA LEU A 247 -2.88 -0.80 11.75
C LEU A 247 -3.07 -1.12 10.26
N PHE A 248 -2.25 -1.99 9.65
CA PHE A 248 -2.42 -2.34 8.24
C PHE A 248 -3.70 -3.14 8.04
N TYR A 249 -3.93 -4.13 8.90
CA TYR A 249 -5.17 -4.88 8.92
C TYR A 249 -6.37 -3.94 9.06
N VAL A 250 -6.38 -3.03 10.05
CA VAL A 250 -7.46 -2.04 10.19
C VAL A 250 -7.59 -1.15 8.95
N HIS A 251 -6.50 -0.64 8.38
CA HIS A 251 -6.55 0.24 7.20
C HIS A 251 -7.19 -0.46 5.98
N LEU A 252 -6.95 -1.76 5.81
CA LEU A 252 -7.50 -2.56 4.71
C LEU A 252 -8.96 -2.99 4.96
N THR A 253 -9.30 -3.37 6.19
CA THR A 253 -10.60 -3.99 6.54
C THR A 253 -11.62 -3.02 7.18
N CYS A 254 -11.22 -1.78 7.49
CA CYS A 254 -12.12 -0.79 8.07
C CYS A 254 -13.31 -0.43 7.18
N ARG A 255 -14.41 -0.06 7.82
CA ARG A 255 -15.65 0.34 7.16
C ARG A 255 -15.85 1.85 7.37
N LYS A 256 -16.99 2.38 6.96
CA LYS A 256 -17.33 3.82 7.02
C LYS A 256 -17.36 4.41 8.44
N ASP A 257 -17.49 3.56 9.45
CA ASP A 257 -17.52 3.85 10.89
C ASP A 257 -16.15 4.17 11.50
N ALA A 258 -15.05 3.58 10.99
CA ALA A 258 -13.69 3.70 11.52
C ALA A 258 -13.06 5.11 11.44
N GLY A 259 -13.83 6.12 11.03
CA GLY A 259 -13.45 7.53 11.07
C GLY A 259 -12.59 8.01 9.89
N TYR A 260 -12.43 9.33 9.82
CA TYR A 260 -12.04 10.00 8.56
C TYR A 260 -10.60 9.78 8.09
N LYS A 261 -9.75 9.11 8.86
CA LYS A 261 -8.33 8.89 8.54
C LYS A 261 -8.01 7.51 7.97
N LEU A 262 -8.88 6.51 8.18
CA LEU A 262 -8.57 5.12 7.84
C LEU A 262 -9.26 4.66 6.56
N TYR A 263 -10.57 4.90 6.46
CA TYR A 263 -11.35 4.48 5.29
C TYR A 263 -10.95 5.29 4.05
N ARG A 264 -10.34 4.60 3.07
CA ARG A 264 -9.69 5.15 1.87
C ARG A 264 -9.99 4.29 0.64
N SER A 265 -9.52 4.76 -0.52
CA SER A 265 -9.55 4.01 -1.79
C SER A 265 -8.94 2.61 -1.66
N SER A 266 -7.81 2.50 -0.96
CA SER A 266 -7.15 1.24 -0.59
C SER A 266 -8.09 0.28 0.16
N SER A 267 -8.78 0.75 1.21
CA SER A 267 -9.74 -0.03 1.99
C SER A 267 -10.88 -0.56 1.11
N VAL A 268 -11.44 0.32 0.27
CA VAL A 268 -12.57 0.00 -0.62
C VAL A 268 -12.16 -1.01 -1.69
N LEU A 269 -11.09 -0.74 -2.44
CA LEU A 269 -10.61 -1.63 -3.49
C LEU A 269 -10.15 -2.98 -2.93
N PHE A 270 -9.49 -3.00 -1.77
CA PHE A 270 -9.14 -4.24 -1.09
C PHE A 270 -10.39 -5.07 -0.75
N GLN A 271 -11.43 -4.46 -0.21
CA GLN A 271 -12.66 -5.18 0.16
C GLN A 271 -13.53 -5.57 -1.04
N ILE A 272 -13.44 -4.86 -2.17
CA ILE A 272 -14.07 -5.29 -3.43
C ILE A 272 -13.29 -6.47 -4.03
N PHE A 273 -11.97 -6.42 -4.10
CA PHE A 273 -11.17 -7.44 -4.80
C PHE A 273 -10.91 -8.71 -3.97
N PHE A 274 -10.87 -8.60 -2.64
CA PHE A 274 -10.46 -9.70 -1.76
C PHE A 274 -11.49 -10.00 -0.66
N GLU A 275 -11.71 -11.30 -0.44
CA GLU A 275 -12.18 -11.82 0.83
C GLU A 275 -11.03 -11.76 1.84
N HIS A 276 -11.38 -11.52 3.10
CA HIS A 276 -10.40 -11.45 4.18
C HIS A 276 -10.99 -11.93 5.50
N GLU A 277 -10.13 -12.47 6.36
CA GLU A 277 -10.53 -13.08 7.62
C GLU A 277 -9.43 -12.88 8.66
N PHE A 278 -9.80 -12.55 9.90
CA PHE A 278 -8.86 -12.55 11.02
C PHE A 278 -8.70 -13.97 11.57
N ILE A 279 -7.45 -14.46 11.64
CA ILE A 279 -7.15 -15.81 12.13
C ILE A 279 -6.69 -15.78 13.60
N ALA A 280 -5.66 -14.98 13.90
CA ALA A 280 -4.99 -15.03 15.21
C ALA A 280 -4.13 -13.78 15.48
N LYS A 281 -3.75 -13.62 16.76
CA LYS A 281 -2.67 -12.72 17.20
C LYS A 281 -1.39 -13.53 17.38
N ILE A 282 -0.25 -13.01 16.93
CA ILE A 282 1.07 -13.61 17.14
C ILE A 282 2.04 -12.58 17.73
N PRO A 283 2.90 -12.91 18.72
CA PRO A 283 3.81 -11.93 19.31
C PRO A 283 4.78 -11.34 18.28
N ARG A 284 4.88 -10.01 18.19
CA ARG A 284 5.81 -9.32 17.28
C ARG A 284 7.26 -9.66 17.60
N LYS A 285 7.59 -9.90 18.88
CA LYS A 285 8.93 -10.35 19.32
C LYS A 285 9.35 -11.72 18.79
N ASP A 286 8.44 -12.55 18.28
CA ASP A 286 8.82 -13.82 17.62
C ASP A 286 9.62 -13.62 16.34
N PHE A 287 9.60 -12.41 15.77
CA PHE A 287 10.17 -12.08 14.49
C PHE A 287 11.34 -11.10 14.63
N LEU A 288 12.45 -11.39 13.96
CA LEU A 288 13.61 -10.50 13.87
C LEU A 288 13.63 -9.79 12.50
N PRO A 289 14.16 -8.55 12.39
CA PRO A 289 14.72 -7.74 13.45
C PRO A 289 13.65 -7.18 14.41
N TRP A 290 14.05 -6.82 15.63
CA TRP A 290 13.16 -6.14 16.57
C TRP A 290 13.06 -4.63 16.30
N PRO A 291 11.93 -3.98 16.61
CA PRO A 291 11.79 -2.54 16.44
C PRO A 291 12.67 -1.74 17.41
N SER A 292 13.06 -0.55 16.97
CA SER A 292 13.74 0.46 17.77
C SER A 292 12.80 1.07 18.80
N ILE A 293 13.27 1.13 20.05
CA ILE A 293 12.55 1.70 21.19
C ILE A 293 12.20 3.18 20.94
N HIS A 294 13.02 3.89 20.14
CA HIS A 294 12.81 5.31 19.82
C HIS A 294 11.79 5.55 18.68
N SER A 295 11.48 4.54 17.87
CA SER A 295 10.44 4.61 16.81
C SER A 295 9.04 4.86 17.40
N ALA A 296 8.84 4.52 18.68
CA ALA A 296 7.58 4.65 19.38
C ALA A 296 7.04 6.10 19.53
N LYS A 297 7.79 7.15 19.16
CA LYS A 297 7.35 8.56 19.26
C LYS A 297 6.74 9.16 17.98
N GLY A 298 6.62 8.40 16.89
CA GLY A 298 6.13 8.91 15.59
C GLY A 298 4.61 9.14 15.53
N ARG A 299 4.14 9.86 14.49
CA ARG A 299 2.71 10.12 14.19
C ARG A 299 1.84 8.86 14.15
N ASN A 300 2.43 7.72 13.77
CA ASN A 300 1.80 6.41 13.85
C ASN A 300 1.34 6.08 15.27
N GLN A 301 2.13 6.36 16.32
CA GLN A 301 1.71 6.15 17.70
C GLN A 301 0.38 6.89 17.98
N THR A 302 0.18 8.10 17.47
CA THR A 302 -1.07 8.85 17.64
C THR A 302 -2.27 8.17 16.95
N GLN A 303 -2.09 7.56 15.78
CA GLN A 303 -3.16 6.77 15.14
C GLN A 303 -3.43 5.47 15.90
N TYR A 304 -2.40 4.67 16.18
CA TYR A 304 -2.51 3.45 16.99
C TYR A 304 -3.17 3.77 18.36
N ARG A 305 -2.86 4.90 19.00
CA ARG A 305 -3.40 5.30 20.31
C ARG A 305 -4.89 5.63 20.25
N ARG A 306 -5.32 6.34 19.20
CA ARG A 306 -6.73 6.64 18.94
C ARG A 306 -7.56 5.38 18.65
N LEU A 307 -6.92 4.32 18.19
CA LEU A 307 -7.56 3.02 17.89
C LEU A 307 -7.40 2.00 19.02
N GLY A 308 -6.80 2.35 20.16
CA GLY A 308 -6.51 1.39 21.23
C GLY A 308 -5.44 0.33 20.88
N LEU A 309 -4.73 0.50 19.76
CA LEU A 309 -3.68 -0.40 19.27
C LEU A 309 -2.28 -0.05 19.80
N VAL A 310 -2.12 1.02 20.61
CA VAL A 310 -0.83 1.32 21.26
C VAL A 310 -0.54 0.28 22.35
N GLY A 311 0.64 -0.33 22.26
CA GLY A 311 1.09 -1.36 23.20
C GLY A 311 0.89 -2.79 22.71
N THR A 312 0.26 -3.02 21.55
CA THR A 312 0.18 -4.35 20.94
C THR A 312 1.56 -4.77 20.40
N ASP A 313 2.31 -5.52 21.20
CA ASP A 313 3.54 -6.22 20.80
C ASP A 313 3.20 -7.48 19.98
N GLU A 314 2.33 -7.29 18.98
CA GLU A 314 1.61 -8.33 18.25
C GLU A 314 1.55 -8.00 16.75
N LEU A 315 1.52 -9.04 15.93
CA LEU A 315 1.07 -9.01 14.55
C LEU A 315 -0.28 -9.73 14.46
N TYR A 316 -1.12 -9.32 13.53
CA TYR A 316 -2.37 -9.98 13.19
C TYR A 316 -2.13 -10.93 12.02
N LEU A 317 -2.50 -12.19 12.20
CA LEU A 317 -2.53 -13.19 11.15
C LEU A 317 -3.88 -13.11 10.44
N MET A 318 -3.88 -12.82 9.14
CA MET A 318 -5.07 -12.68 8.33
C MET A 318 -5.04 -13.62 7.11
N ARG A 319 -6.20 -14.15 6.72
CA ARG A 319 -6.42 -14.80 5.43
C ARG A 319 -6.82 -13.74 4.40
N VAL A 320 -6.37 -13.87 3.16
CA VAL A 320 -6.72 -13.01 2.03
C VAL A 320 -6.85 -13.87 0.77
N VAL A 321 -7.98 -13.80 0.07
CA VAL A 321 -8.24 -14.54 -1.17
C VAL A 321 -8.94 -13.63 -2.19
N PRO A 322 -8.52 -13.59 -3.46
CA PRO A 322 -9.27 -12.88 -4.50
C PRO A 322 -10.68 -13.45 -4.64
N ARG A 323 -11.69 -12.58 -4.64
CA ARG A 323 -13.10 -12.95 -4.75
C ARG A 323 -13.37 -13.77 -6.00
N ARG A 324 -13.92 -14.98 -5.82
CA ARG A 324 -14.28 -15.89 -6.93
C ARG A 324 -15.32 -15.29 -7.85
N ASP A 325 -16.26 -14.56 -7.26
CA ASP A 325 -17.42 -13.88 -7.85
C ASP A 325 -17.11 -12.44 -8.32
N LEU A 326 -15.86 -11.95 -8.21
CA LEU A 326 -15.51 -10.57 -8.59
C LEU A 326 -16.00 -10.17 -9.99
N PHE A 327 -15.86 -11.08 -10.95
CA PHE A 327 -16.20 -10.82 -12.36
C PHE A 327 -17.71 -10.88 -12.64
N ASP A 328 -18.52 -11.32 -11.68
CA ASP A 328 -19.99 -11.25 -11.76
C ASP A 328 -20.48 -9.82 -11.44
N TYR A 329 -19.72 -9.06 -10.64
CA TYR A 329 -20.05 -7.67 -10.27
C TYR A 329 -19.24 -6.61 -11.03
N CYS A 330 -18.07 -6.95 -11.56
CA CYS A 330 -17.27 -6.04 -12.39
C CYS A 330 -16.49 -6.83 -13.46
N LEU A 331 -16.85 -6.63 -14.72
CA LEU A 331 -16.19 -7.31 -15.84
C LEU A 331 -14.67 -7.04 -15.87
N PRO A 332 -13.85 -8.02 -16.28
CA PRO A 332 -12.40 -7.89 -16.46
C PRO A 332 -11.89 -6.54 -16.97
N ASP A 333 -12.44 -6.06 -18.10
CA ASP A 333 -12.00 -4.83 -18.75
C ASP A 333 -12.35 -3.56 -17.94
N ASN A 334 -13.37 -3.64 -17.09
CA ASN A 334 -13.83 -2.54 -16.24
C ASN A 334 -13.05 -2.41 -14.93
N LEU A 335 -12.19 -3.38 -14.56
CA LEU A 335 -11.45 -3.34 -13.29
C LEU A 335 -10.47 -2.15 -13.20
N ARG A 336 -9.85 -1.75 -14.32
CA ARG A 336 -9.01 -0.53 -14.38
C ARG A 336 -9.84 0.74 -14.22
N LEU A 337 -11.01 0.80 -14.87
CA LEU A 337 -11.96 1.90 -14.75
C LEU A 337 -12.46 2.03 -13.29
N LEU A 338 -12.77 0.91 -12.63
CA LEU A 338 -13.17 0.86 -11.22
C LEU A 338 -12.04 1.33 -10.30
N ALA A 339 -10.82 0.84 -10.49
CA ALA A 339 -9.67 1.24 -9.68
C ALA A 339 -9.41 2.76 -9.80
N PHE A 340 -9.43 3.30 -11.02
CA PHE A 340 -9.29 4.73 -11.26
C PHE A 340 -10.46 5.54 -10.67
N PHE A 341 -11.70 5.06 -10.86
CA PHE A 341 -12.92 5.67 -10.31
C PHE A 341 -12.84 5.80 -8.79
N VAL A 342 -12.52 4.72 -8.08
CA VAL A 342 -12.46 4.73 -6.61
C VAL A 342 -11.35 5.65 -6.13
N THR A 343 -10.14 5.56 -6.71
CA THR A 343 -9.00 6.41 -6.33
C THR A 343 -9.32 7.89 -6.53
N GLN A 344 -9.72 8.31 -7.74
CA GLN A 344 -10.00 9.73 -8.03
C GLN A 344 -11.19 10.30 -7.24
N ASN A 345 -12.19 9.48 -6.92
CA ASN A 345 -13.31 9.93 -6.10
C ASN A 345 -12.99 9.91 -4.60
N MET A 346 -12.05 9.07 -4.12
CA MET A 346 -11.74 8.90 -2.71
C MET A 346 -10.40 9.49 -2.24
N VAL A 347 -9.71 10.29 -3.07
CA VAL A 347 -8.61 11.21 -2.65
C VAL A 347 -8.97 11.92 -1.33
N SER A 348 -10.23 12.35 -1.23
CA SER A 348 -10.86 12.69 0.03
C SER A 348 -12.15 11.91 0.16
N ARG A 349 -12.34 11.17 1.26
CA ARG A 349 -13.62 10.54 1.58
C ARG A 349 -14.77 11.55 1.72
N LYS A 350 -14.47 12.84 1.92
CA LYS A 350 -15.46 13.94 1.97
C LYS A 350 -15.89 14.45 0.60
N ASN A 351 -15.32 13.90 -0.48
CA ASN A 351 -15.84 14.16 -1.81
C ASN A 351 -17.29 13.71 -1.87
N ARG A 352 -18.15 14.61 -2.36
CA ARG A 352 -19.59 14.34 -2.50
C ARG A 352 -19.83 13.59 -3.81
N VAL A 353 -20.69 12.58 -3.76
CA VAL A 353 -20.93 11.65 -4.87
C VAL A 353 -21.40 12.41 -6.11
N ILE A 354 -22.52 13.13 -6.01
CA ILE A 354 -23.11 13.84 -7.17
C ILE A 354 -22.16 14.88 -7.77
N PRO A 355 -21.60 15.85 -7.00
CA PRO A 355 -20.66 16.83 -7.56
C PRO A 355 -19.36 16.26 -8.13
N ALA A 356 -18.97 15.03 -7.78
CA ALA A 356 -17.81 14.38 -8.37
C ALA A 356 -18.14 13.71 -9.71
N LEU A 357 -19.32 13.08 -9.81
CA LEU A 357 -19.80 12.44 -11.05
C LEU A 357 -20.21 13.47 -12.11
N GLU A 358 -20.79 14.60 -11.71
CA GLU A 358 -21.18 15.67 -12.63
C GLU A 358 -19.99 16.41 -13.29
N ARG A 359 -18.76 16.24 -12.76
CA ARG A 359 -17.53 16.69 -13.44
C ARG A 359 -17.23 15.87 -14.70
N TRP A 360 -17.67 14.61 -14.72
CA TRP A 360 -17.44 13.69 -15.82
C TRP A 360 -18.65 13.65 -16.76
N ILE A 361 -19.86 13.57 -16.22
CA ILE A 361 -21.11 13.52 -16.99
C ILE A 361 -22.07 14.58 -16.44
N PRO A 362 -22.19 15.76 -17.09
CA PRO A 362 -23.04 16.85 -16.61
C PRO A 362 -24.50 16.44 -16.38
N PHE A 363 -25.14 17.02 -15.36
CA PHE A 363 -26.54 16.78 -14.96
C PHE A 363 -26.89 15.33 -14.55
N SER A 364 -25.91 14.42 -14.48
CA SER A 364 -26.12 13.04 -14.03
C SER A 364 -26.61 12.92 -12.59
N GLY A 365 -26.42 13.94 -11.75
CA GLY A 365 -26.88 13.97 -10.37
C GLY A 365 -28.39 13.79 -10.23
N ALA A 366 -29.17 14.27 -11.21
CA ALA A 366 -30.62 14.08 -11.24
C ALA A 366 -31.00 12.59 -11.37
N ARG A 367 -30.25 11.79 -12.15
CA ARG A 367 -30.48 10.34 -12.30
C ARG A 367 -30.31 9.61 -10.97
N LEU A 368 -29.30 10.00 -10.21
CA LEU A 368 -29.08 9.47 -8.87
C LEU A 368 -30.21 9.91 -7.93
N ILE A 369 -30.48 11.21 -7.77
CA ILE A 369 -31.51 11.70 -6.84
C ILE A 369 -32.90 11.06 -7.07
N LEU A 370 -33.23 10.76 -8.34
CA LEU A 370 -34.51 10.19 -8.76
C LEU A 370 -34.48 8.66 -8.96
N ASN A 371 -33.39 7.97 -8.60
CA ASN A 371 -33.26 6.53 -8.80
C ASN A 371 -34.31 5.76 -7.96
N GLN A 372 -35.03 4.84 -8.59
CA GLN A 372 -36.09 4.05 -7.95
C GLN A 372 -35.55 2.78 -7.27
N ASN A 373 -34.31 2.39 -7.55
CA ASN A 373 -33.66 1.19 -7.02
C ASN A 373 -33.13 1.38 -5.58
N TYR A 374 -33.40 2.52 -4.94
CA TYR A 374 -32.95 2.78 -3.57
C TYR A 374 -33.55 1.81 -2.56
N THR A 375 -32.71 1.34 -1.63
CA THR A 375 -33.13 0.42 -0.59
C THR A 375 -34.05 1.14 0.41
N ALA A 376 -35.11 0.46 0.85
CA ALA A 376 -35.99 1.00 1.87
C ALA A 376 -35.19 1.28 3.16
N PRO A 377 -35.45 2.41 3.85
CA PRO A 377 -34.68 2.79 5.04
C PRO A 377 -34.75 1.68 6.09
N SER A 378 -33.58 1.22 6.51
CA SER A 378 -33.46 0.22 7.56
C SER A 378 -34.04 0.79 8.86
N LYS A 379 -34.81 0.00 9.59
CA LYS A 379 -35.22 0.41 10.95
C LYS A 379 -33.94 0.62 11.77
N PRO A 380 -33.80 1.74 12.51
CA PRO A 380 -32.63 1.95 13.34
C PRO A 380 -32.49 0.78 14.31
N VAL A 381 -31.30 0.18 14.37
CA VAL A 381 -31.00 -0.96 15.25
C VAL A 381 -30.96 -0.44 16.69
N THR A 382 -32.13 -0.40 17.33
CA THR A 382 -32.28 -0.12 18.76
C THR A 382 -31.78 -1.34 19.55
N GLY A 383 -30.49 -1.38 19.90
CA GLY A 383 -29.96 -2.50 20.69
C GLY A 383 -28.45 -2.54 20.94
N GLU A 384 -27.62 -1.81 20.19
CA GLU A 384 -26.18 -1.79 20.46
C GLU A 384 -25.84 -0.75 21.54
N ASN A 385 -25.70 -1.23 22.78
CA ASN A 385 -24.99 -0.48 23.81
C ASN A 385 -23.56 -0.19 23.33
N PRO A 386 -23.03 1.03 23.51
CA PRO A 386 -21.63 1.35 23.20
C PRO A 386 -20.71 0.82 24.32
N SER A 387 -20.75 -0.49 24.55
CA SER A 387 -19.81 -1.23 25.39
C SER A 387 -18.84 -2.00 24.51
N ASP A 388 -17.58 -1.95 24.91
CA ASP A 388 -16.39 -2.53 24.28
C ASP A 388 -15.84 -1.77 23.06
N SER A 389 -14.52 -1.55 23.11
CA SER A 389 -13.72 -0.90 22.07
C SER A 389 -13.93 -1.55 20.70
N PRO A 390 -13.91 -0.79 19.59
CA PRO A 390 -14.15 -1.33 18.25
C PRO A 390 -13.25 -2.53 17.97
N THR A 391 -13.86 -3.71 17.90
CA THR A 391 -13.19 -4.95 17.53
C THR A 391 -12.97 -4.94 16.03
N PHE A 392 -11.90 -4.29 15.58
CA PHE A 392 -11.54 -4.15 14.16
C PHE A 392 -11.31 -5.49 13.41
N GLN A 393 -11.50 -6.64 14.09
CA GLN A 393 -11.38 -8.03 13.61
C GLN A 393 -12.57 -8.43 12.73
N HIS A 394 -12.78 -7.69 11.63
CA HIS A 394 -13.87 -7.96 10.70
C HIS A 394 -13.51 -9.04 9.67
N THR A 395 -14.47 -9.92 9.38
CA THR A 395 -14.45 -10.79 8.20
C THR A 395 -15.10 -10.05 7.04
N SER A 396 -14.66 -10.31 5.81
CA SER A 396 -15.21 -9.71 4.60
C SER A 396 -16.72 -9.94 4.47
N SER A 397 -17.48 -8.86 4.24
CA SER A 397 -18.86 -8.97 3.79
C SER A 397 -18.93 -9.46 2.33
N PRO A 398 -19.99 -10.16 1.92
CA PRO A 398 -20.21 -10.50 0.51
C PRO A 398 -20.40 -9.22 -0.33
N LEU A 399 -20.04 -9.30 -1.62
CA LEU A 399 -20.51 -8.33 -2.59
C LEU A 399 -22.02 -8.53 -2.83
N ARG A 400 -22.66 -7.47 -3.31
CA ARG A 400 -24.09 -7.42 -3.55
C ARG A 400 -24.36 -6.69 -4.85
N GLU A 401 -25.19 -7.29 -5.68
CA GLU A 401 -25.69 -6.69 -6.91
C GLU A 401 -26.71 -5.61 -6.54
N ASN A 402 -26.65 -4.45 -7.21
CA ASN A 402 -27.58 -3.34 -6.99
C ASN A 402 -27.71 -2.92 -5.50
N ASP A 403 -26.60 -2.92 -4.74
CA ASP A 403 -26.53 -2.48 -3.34
C ASP A 403 -26.58 -0.95 -3.27
N PHE A 404 -27.72 -0.36 -3.65
CA PHE A 404 -27.93 1.08 -3.57
C PHE A 404 -28.06 1.53 -2.10
N PRO A 405 -27.49 2.68 -1.70
CA PRO A 405 -27.72 3.24 -0.37
C PRO A 405 -29.19 3.64 -0.19
N GLU A 406 -29.64 3.92 1.03
CA GLU A 406 -31.05 4.25 1.30
C GLU A 406 -31.53 5.49 0.52
N ARG A 407 -30.62 6.45 0.27
CA ARG A 407 -30.81 7.61 -0.63
C ARG A 407 -29.47 8.28 -0.93
N ILE A 408 -29.24 8.74 -2.15
CA ILE A 408 -28.17 9.71 -2.45
C ILE A 408 -28.76 11.12 -2.50
N THR A 409 -28.06 12.07 -1.90
CA THR A 409 -28.38 13.50 -1.95
C THR A 409 -27.15 14.28 -2.41
N ILE A 410 -27.32 15.58 -2.67
CA ILE A 410 -26.21 16.50 -2.97
C ILE A 410 -25.16 16.65 -1.85
N PHE A 411 -25.43 16.09 -0.66
CA PHE A 411 -24.54 16.11 0.50
C PHE A 411 -23.83 14.77 0.73
N THR A 412 -24.30 13.67 0.14
CA THR A 412 -23.77 12.32 0.38
C THR A 412 -22.29 12.23 0.00
N GLU A 413 -21.45 11.83 0.95
CA GLU A 413 -20.00 11.71 0.79
C GLU A 413 -19.59 10.27 0.43
N PHE A 414 -18.54 10.06 -0.38
CA PHE A 414 -18.03 8.71 -0.67
C PHE A 414 -17.62 7.94 0.61
N GLY A 415 -17.22 8.66 1.65
CA GLY A 415 -16.90 8.10 2.96
C GLY A 415 -18.08 7.48 3.70
N GLU A 416 -19.32 7.75 3.30
CA GLU A 416 -20.56 7.22 3.90
C GLU A 416 -21.05 5.92 3.22
N LEU A 417 -20.39 5.52 2.13
CA LEU A 417 -20.77 4.37 1.32
C LEU A 417 -19.98 3.11 1.71
N THR A 418 -20.60 1.94 1.59
CA THR A 418 -19.91 0.64 1.64
C THR A 418 -19.12 0.38 0.34
N PRO A 419 -18.17 -0.57 0.32
CA PRO A 419 -17.48 -0.93 -0.92
C PRO A 419 -18.44 -1.43 -2.02
N SER A 420 -19.50 -2.16 -1.66
CA SER A 420 -20.53 -2.64 -2.60
C SER A 420 -21.44 -1.52 -3.12
N GLN A 421 -21.74 -0.50 -2.30
CA GLN A 421 -22.42 0.72 -2.73
C GLN A 421 -21.59 1.52 -3.73
N ILE A 422 -20.28 1.64 -3.50
CA ILE A 422 -19.37 2.32 -4.43
C ILE A 422 -19.28 1.56 -5.75
N LEU A 423 -19.20 0.23 -5.72
CA LEU A 423 -19.24 -0.62 -6.91
C LEU A 423 -20.55 -0.49 -7.69
N THR A 424 -21.69 -0.44 -6.99
CA THR A 424 -23.01 -0.24 -7.62
C THR A 424 -23.09 1.12 -8.34
N ILE A 425 -22.61 2.19 -7.70
CA ILE A 425 -22.58 3.54 -8.31
C ILE A 425 -21.61 3.60 -9.50
N PHE A 426 -20.48 2.88 -9.44
CA PHE A 426 -19.56 2.75 -10.57
C PHE A 426 -20.23 2.04 -11.76
N ASN A 427 -20.93 0.93 -11.53
CA ASN A 427 -21.63 0.18 -12.57
C ASN A 427 -22.74 1.02 -13.24
N GLU A 428 -23.50 1.79 -12.45
CA GLU A 428 -24.41 2.83 -12.98
C GLU A 428 -23.67 3.85 -13.85
N PHE A 429 -22.60 4.45 -13.32
CA PHE A 429 -21.84 5.51 -14.00
C PHE A 429 -21.30 5.08 -15.38
N ILE A 430 -20.79 3.85 -15.52
CA ILE A 430 -20.30 3.34 -16.81
C ILE A 430 -21.42 2.88 -17.75
N SER A 431 -22.64 2.63 -17.24
CA SER A 431 -23.80 2.24 -18.05
C SER A 431 -24.44 3.40 -18.80
N TRP A 432 -24.19 4.64 -18.37
CA TRP A 432 -24.82 5.82 -18.93
C TRP A 432 -24.32 6.11 -20.37
N PRO A 433 -25.21 6.42 -21.34
CA PRO A 433 -24.81 6.61 -22.74
C PRO A 433 -23.70 7.65 -22.96
N GLU A 434 -23.63 8.66 -22.10
CA GLU A 434 -22.62 9.72 -22.16
C GLU A 434 -21.23 9.27 -21.73
N PHE A 435 -21.10 8.14 -21.02
CA PHE A 435 -19.83 7.68 -20.45
C PHE A 435 -18.72 7.53 -21.50
N GLN A 436 -19.04 6.97 -22.66
CA GLN A 436 -18.11 6.78 -23.77
C GLN A 436 -17.57 8.09 -24.37
N GLN A 437 -18.26 9.21 -24.14
CA GLN A 437 -17.87 10.55 -24.60
C GLN A 437 -17.34 11.42 -23.45
N SER A 438 -17.34 10.90 -22.22
CA SER A 438 -16.92 11.65 -21.03
C SER A 438 -15.39 11.81 -20.96
N PRO A 439 -14.88 12.91 -20.37
CA PRO A 439 -13.44 13.09 -20.15
C PRO A 439 -12.83 12.09 -19.15
N PHE A 440 -13.64 11.21 -18.53
CA PHE A 440 -13.18 10.20 -17.59
C PHE A 440 -12.22 9.20 -18.25
N LEU A 441 -12.57 8.69 -19.44
CA LEU A 441 -11.74 7.73 -20.18
C LEU A 441 -10.37 8.32 -20.53
N GLN A 442 -10.37 9.54 -21.09
CA GLN A 442 -9.14 10.27 -21.41
C GLN A 442 -8.30 10.55 -20.16
N SER A 443 -8.93 10.88 -19.02
CA SER A 443 -8.23 11.11 -17.76
C SER A 443 -7.61 9.82 -17.21
N MET A 444 -8.31 8.69 -17.30
CA MET A 444 -7.79 7.37 -16.93
C MET A 444 -6.59 7.00 -17.80
N GLU A 445 -6.69 7.14 -19.12
CA GLU A 445 -5.59 6.87 -20.05
C GLU A 445 -4.36 7.73 -19.73
N GLN A 446 -4.55 9.03 -19.52
CA GLN A 446 -3.45 9.92 -19.12
C GLN A 446 -2.82 9.55 -17.77
N HIS A 447 -3.63 9.12 -16.79
CA HIS A 447 -3.14 8.64 -15.49
C HIS A 447 -2.34 7.34 -15.65
N TYR A 448 -2.85 6.39 -16.43
CA TYR A 448 -2.16 5.13 -16.73
C TYR A 448 -0.85 5.37 -17.50
N HIS A 449 -0.84 6.25 -18.49
CA HIS A 449 0.37 6.65 -19.20
C HIS A 449 1.40 7.32 -18.27
N LYS A 450 0.97 8.08 -17.26
CA LYS A 450 1.88 8.64 -16.24
C LYS A 450 2.45 7.55 -15.33
N GLN A 451 1.63 6.61 -14.86
CA GLN A 451 2.12 5.49 -14.03
C GLN A 451 3.08 4.55 -14.78
N VAL A 452 2.80 4.27 -16.06
CA VAL A 452 3.62 3.35 -16.87
C VAL A 452 4.84 4.03 -17.50
N TYR A 453 4.73 5.29 -17.94
CA TYR A 453 5.80 5.98 -18.70
C TYR A 453 6.29 7.29 -18.07
N GLY A 454 5.56 7.89 -17.12
CA GLY A 454 5.93 9.17 -16.49
C GLY A 454 7.20 9.09 -15.67
N GLY A 455 7.39 8.01 -14.89
CA GLY A 455 8.63 7.79 -14.12
C GLY A 455 9.91 7.74 -14.97
N ARG A 456 9.80 7.43 -16.27
CA ARG A 456 10.92 7.49 -17.23
C ARG A 456 11.42 8.91 -17.46
N VAL A 457 10.53 9.91 -17.37
CA VAL A 457 10.88 11.32 -17.51
C VAL A 457 11.50 11.85 -16.22
N ASP A 458 10.95 11.50 -15.06
CA ASP A 458 11.48 11.99 -13.77
C ASP A 458 12.83 11.36 -13.40
N SER A 459 13.12 10.13 -13.83
CA SER A 459 14.49 9.56 -13.80
C SER A 459 15.50 10.43 -14.57
N THR A 460 15.07 11.02 -15.69
CA THR A 460 15.92 11.92 -16.49
C THR A 460 16.09 13.29 -15.83
N ARG A 461 15.08 13.78 -15.10
CA ARG A 461 15.13 15.06 -14.34
C ARG A 461 15.91 14.93 -13.03
N MET A 462 15.88 13.76 -12.38
CA MET A 462 16.75 13.43 -11.25
C MET A 462 18.24 13.44 -11.66
N ALA A 463 18.55 13.04 -12.90
CA ALA A 463 19.92 13.09 -13.45
C ALA A 463 20.40 14.51 -13.82
N MET A 464 19.49 15.47 -14.05
CA MET A 464 19.81 16.86 -14.39
C MET A 464 19.07 17.85 -13.49
N GLY A 465 19.69 18.18 -12.35
CA GLY A 465 19.11 18.97 -11.26
C GLY A 465 18.75 20.42 -11.61
N GLY A 466 17.58 20.62 -12.25
CA GLY A 466 17.02 21.93 -12.61
C GLY A 466 15.57 22.10 -12.15
N LYS A 467 15.31 23.08 -11.27
CA LYS A 467 13.96 23.58 -10.99
C LYS A 467 13.57 24.65 -12.00
N LEU A 468 12.38 24.53 -12.57
CA LEU A 468 11.69 25.60 -13.31
C LEU A 468 10.20 25.52 -12.99
N ALA A 469 9.57 26.68 -12.84
CA ALA A 469 8.21 26.83 -12.33
C ALA A 469 7.20 27.17 -13.43
N GLY A 470 5.93 26.82 -13.20
CA GLY A 470 4.78 27.38 -13.92
C GLY A 470 4.21 26.51 -15.05
N SER A 471 3.17 25.74 -14.73
CA SER A 471 2.10 25.36 -15.67
C SER A 471 0.83 25.04 -14.89
N THR A 472 -0.34 25.32 -15.48
CA THR A 472 -1.63 25.38 -14.79
C THR A 472 -2.41 24.06 -14.81
N GLY A 473 -2.99 23.68 -13.66
CA GLY A 473 -4.38 23.23 -13.65
C GLY A 473 -4.70 21.76 -13.92
N VAL A 474 -3.90 20.80 -13.45
CA VAL A 474 -4.38 19.42 -13.18
C VAL A 474 -3.87 19.03 -11.79
N VAL A 475 -4.75 18.51 -10.93
CA VAL A 475 -4.41 18.17 -9.53
C VAL A 475 -3.63 16.84 -9.49
N SER A 476 -2.33 16.91 -9.79
CA SER A 476 -1.37 15.84 -9.48
C SER A 476 -0.76 16.09 -8.09
N GLY A 477 -1.47 15.65 -7.05
CA GLY A 477 -0.99 15.69 -5.66
C GLY A 477 -0.97 14.33 -4.97
N GLU A 478 -1.32 13.24 -5.66
CA GLU A 478 -1.72 11.99 -4.99
C GLU A 478 -0.51 11.10 -4.61
N GLU A 479 0.41 10.81 -5.53
CA GLU A 479 1.70 10.18 -5.18
C GLU A 479 2.48 11.10 -4.23
N ALA A 480 2.53 12.40 -4.52
CA ALA A 480 3.21 13.35 -3.64
C ALA A 480 2.64 13.36 -2.21
N LEU A 481 1.32 13.34 -1.99
CA LEU A 481 0.75 13.40 -0.64
C LEU A 481 0.72 12.04 0.08
N GLU A 482 0.60 10.91 -0.63
CA GLU A 482 0.71 9.58 0.00
C GLU A 482 2.17 9.18 0.27
N ASP A 483 3.10 9.50 -0.64
CA ASP A 483 4.53 9.29 -0.43
C ASP A 483 5.13 10.34 0.51
N ASP A 484 4.68 11.61 0.48
CA ASP A 484 5.03 12.57 1.54
C ASP A 484 4.42 12.12 2.87
N GLU A 485 3.21 11.51 2.95
CA GLU A 485 2.76 10.93 4.22
C GLU A 485 3.63 9.73 4.65
N GLU A 486 3.99 8.76 3.80
CA GLU A 486 4.93 7.68 4.21
C GLU A 486 6.33 8.24 4.59
N HIS A 487 6.84 9.26 3.88
CA HIS A 487 8.13 9.90 4.19
C HIS A 487 8.06 10.81 5.44
N LEU A 488 6.91 11.42 5.72
CA LEU A 488 6.62 12.19 6.96
C LEU A 488 6.20 11.30 8.14
N LEU A 489 5.85 10.03 7.89
CA LEU A 489 5.77 8.99 8.92
C LEU A 489 7.17 8.51 9.34
N GLY A 490 8.19 8.74 8.50
CA GLY A 490 9.61 8.50 8.80
C GLY A 490 10.39 9.70 9.37
N VAL A 491 10.01 10.95 9.04
CA VAL A 491 10.77 12.15 9.43
C VAL A 491 9.93 13.10 10.29
N GLY A 492 10.39 13.36 11.51
CA GLY A 492 9.73 14.25 12.46
C GLY A 492 9.83 15.73 12.05
N SER A 493 8.68 16.33 11.74
CA SER A 493 8.50 17.77 11.63
C SER A 493 8.12 18.35 13.00
N ASP A 494 8.95 19.26 13.52
CA ASP A 494 8.76 19.94 14.80
C ASP A 494 7.75 21.09 14.63
N GLU A 495 6.52 20.93 15.14
CA GLU A 495 5.53 22.01 15.23
C GLU A 495 5.19 22.27 16.69
N THR A 496 5.47 23.50 17.14
CA THR A 496 5.17 23.98 18.49
C THR A 496 3.72 24.42 18.59
N ASP A 497 2.93 23.77 19.44
CA ASP A 497 1.57 24.20 19.78
C ASP A 497 1.56 25.63 20.35
N PRO A 498 0.66 26.52 19.89
CA PRO A 498 0.45 27.82 20.50
C PRO A 498 -0.28 27.67 21.85
N LYS A 499 0.30 28.22 22.91
CA LYS A 499 -0.30 28.21 24.26
C LYS A 499 -1.59 29.02 24.35
N ASP A 500 -2.41 28.64 25.32
CA ASP A 500 -3.70 29.23 25.67
C ASP A 500 -3.67 30.75 25.81
N ALA A 501 -4.72 31.39 25.31
CA ALA A 501 -5.03 32.79 25.58
C ALA A 501 -6.38 32.86 26.31
N GLU A 502 -6.33 32.84 27.65
CA GLU A 502 -7.49 33.18 28.48
C GLU A 502 -7.97 34.60 28.16
N ARG A 503 -9.23 34.73 27.73
CA ARG A 503 -9.90 36.03 27.60
C ARG A 503 -10.67 36.34 28.87
N THR A 504 -10.03 37.07 29.78
CA THR A 504 -10.73 37.71 30.90
C THR A 504 -11.71 38.75 30.38
N ARG A 505 -12.93 38.77 30.93
CA ARG A 505 -13.93 39.80 30.66
C ARG A 505 -13.69 41.02 31.55
N THR A 506 -13.60 42.20 30.93
CA THR A 506 -14.10 43.50 31.40
C THR A 506 -14.43 44.33 30.17
#